data_AF-A0A1D2RHF5-F1
#
_entry.id   AF-A0A1D2RHF5-F1
#
_cell.length_a   1.000
_cell.length_b   1.000
_cell.length_c   1.000
_cell.angle_alpha   90.00
_cell.angle_beta   90.00
_cell.angle_gamma   90.00
#
_symmetry.space_group_name_H-M   'P 1'
#
loop_
_entity.id
_entity.type
_entity.pdbx_description
1 polymer ?
#
loop_
_entity_poly.entity_id
_entity_poly.type
_entity_poly.pdbx_seq_one_letter_code
_entity_poly.pdbx_strand_id
1 'polypeptide(L)'
;MLELEPAGDFAYQEVNPYFTHSLIWNTLKETEFSAMHDQPKFKFFSFSNIWPVGDFKEGEKKNLIISSPILQLIEALFENLPETFKLGTHEFELKLPA
;
A
#
# COMPACT_ATOMS: atom_id res chain seq x y z
N MET A 1 -5.62 -6.88 5.40
CA MET A 1 -4.44 -6.34 6.10
C MET A 1 -3.22 -6.85 5.36
N LEU A 2 -2.22 -6.00 5.13
CA LEU A 2 -0.99 -6.34 4.47
C LEU A 2 0.14 -6.35 5.50
N GLU A 3 1.00 -7.36 5.46
CA GLU A 3 2.27 -7.40 6.18
C GLU A 3 3.38 -7.06 5.19
N LEU A 4 4.26 -6.13 5.55
CA LEU A 4 5.30 -5.57 4.70
C LEU A 4 6.64 -5.71 5.41
N GLU A 5 7.70 -5.97 4.66
CA GLU A 5 9.08 -6.00 5.15
C GLU A 5 9.92 -4.99 4.35
N PRO A 6 10.58 -4.00 4.96
CA PRO A 6 11.43 -3.08 4.24
C PRO A 6 12.74 -3.79 3.83
N ALA A 7 13.24 -3.48 2.64
CA ALA A 7 14.51 -4.01 2.13
C ALA A 7 15.74 -3.19 2.56
N GLY A 8 15.63 -2.42 3.65
CA GLY A 8 16.70 -1.57 4.16
C GLY A 8 16.29 -0.74 5.38
N ASP A 9 17.26 0.00 5.92
CA ASP A 9 17.10 0.85 7.10
C ASP A 9 16.87 2.31 6.70
N PHE A 10 15.80 2.93 7.19
CA PHE A 10 15.47 4.35 6.90
C PHE A 10 14.49 4.93 7.92
N ALA A 11 14.43 6.26 8.00
CA ALA A 11 13.59 6.96 8.96
C ALA A 11 12.10 6.84 8.58
N TYR A 12 11.22 6.75 9.59
CA TYR A 12 9.79 6.58 9.35
C TYR A 12 9.18 7.67 8.45
N GLN A 13 9.64 8.91 8.62
CA GLN A 13 9.13 10.09 7.92
C GLN A 13 9.49 10.11 6.43
N GLU A 14 10.44 9.27 5.99
CA GLU A 14 10.79 9.13 4.58
C GLU A 14 9.68 8.42 3.79
N VAL A 15 8.78 7.70 4.46
CA VAL A 15 7.60 7.09 3.85
C VAL A 15 6.36 7.93 4.15
N ASN A 16 5.99 8.75 3.16
CA ASN A 16 4.80 9.59 3.24
C ASN A 16 3.51 8.79 2.91
N PRO A 17 2.36 9.05 3.57
CA PRO A 17 1.06 8.50 3.18
C PRO A 17 0.68 8.65 1.69
N TYR A 18 1.18 9.68 1.01
CA TYR A 18 1.01 9.84 -0.44
C TYR A 18 1.60 8.67 -1.24
N PHE A 19 2.67 8.02 -0.76
CA PHE A 19 3.23 6.86 -1.44
C PHE A 19 2.33 5.63 -1.34
N THR A 20 1.67 5.42 -0.20
CA THR A 20 0.63 4.40 -0.06
C THR A 20 -0.54 4.68 -1.01
N HIS A 21 -0.93 5.94 -1.13
CA HIS A 21 -1.96 6.34 -2.08
C HIS A 21 -1.57 6.04 -3.52
N SER A 22 -0.34 6.36 -3.91
CA SER A 22 0.20 6.08 -5.23
C SER A 22 0.32 4.58 -5.49
N LEU A 23 0.74 3.78 -4.50
CA LEU A 23 0.77 2.32 -4.59
C LEU A 23 -0.60 1.77 -4.96
N ILE A 24 -1.64 2.14 -4.20
CA ILE A 24 -3.02 1.67 -4.43
C ILE A 24 -3.47 1.99 -5.87
N TRP A 25 -3.27 3.22 -6.34
CA TRP A 25 -3.71 3.60 -7.68
C TRP A 25 -2.88 2.99 -8.80
N ASN A 26 -1.57 2.85 -8.62
CA ASN A 26 -0.72 2.18 -9.59
C ASN A 26 -1.11 0.71 -9.72
N THR A 27 -1.43 0.04 -8.61
CA THR A 27 -1.93 -1.33 -8.62
C THR A 27 -3.27 -1.47 -9.33
N LEU A 28 -4.18 -0.50 -9.15
CA LEU A 28 -5.51 -0.52 -9.78
C LEU A 28 -5.54 0.00 -11.22
N LYS A 29 -4.40 0.49 -11.75
CA LYS A 29 -4.34 1.22 -13.02
C LYS A 29 -4.80 0.40 -14.23
N GLU A 30 -4.54 -0.91 -14.24
CA GLU A 30 -4.91 -1.82 -15.33
C GLU A 30 -6.20 -2.59 -15.03
N THR A 31 -7.01 -2.10 -14.08
CA THR A 31 -8.28 -2.70 -13.67
C THR A 31 -9.47 -1.82 -14.06
N GLU A 32 -10.69 -2.33 -13.88
CA GLU A 32 -11.93 -1.56 -14.06
C GLU A 32 -12.03 -0.31 -13.16
N PHE A 33 -11.24 -0.26 -12.08
CA PHE A 33 -11.19 0.87 -11.14
C PHE A 33 -10.29 2.02 -11.60
N SER A 34 -9.54 1.85 -12.69
CA SER A 34 -8.58 2.86 -13.20
C SER A 34 -9.22 4.24 -13.38
N ALA A 35 -10.42 4.28 -13.95
CA ALA A 35 -11.16 5.52 -14.19
C ALA A 35 -11.61 6.24 -12.90
N MET A 36 -11.51 5.61 -11.73
CA MET A 36 -11.84 6.27 -10.45
C MET A 36 -10.74 7.22 -9.97
N HIS A 37 -9.51 7.10 -10.48
CA HIS A 37 -8.39 7.97 -10.10
C HIS A 37 -8.66 9.45 -10.41
N ASP A 38 -9.17 9.73 -11.62
CA ASP A 38 -9.34 11.08 -12.15
C ASP A 38 -10.75 11.64 -11.93
N GLN A 39 -11.66 10.87 -11.31
CA GLN A 39 -12.99 11.37 -10.99
C GLN A 39 -12.91 12.42 -9.87
N PRO A 40 -13.54 13.59 -10.02
CA PRO A 40 -13.59 14.63 -8.98
C PRO A 40 -14.56 14.26 -7.84
N LYS A 41 -14.60 12.98 -7.46
CA LYS A 41 -15.49 12.40 -6.47
C LYS A 41 -14.69 11.90 -5.27
N PHE A 42 -15.41 11.55 -4.22
CA PHE A 42 -14.86 10.86 -3.07
C PHE A 42 -14.18 9.54 -3.49
N LYS A 43 -13.00 9.27 -2.93
CA LYS A 43 -12.28 8.01 -3.16
C LYS A 43 -12.87 6.95 -2.24
N PHE A 44 -13.36 5.86 -2.81
CA PHE A 44 -14.04 4.79 -2.06
C PHE A 44 -13.06 3.86 -1.33
N PHE A 45 -11.99 4.37 -0.74
CA PHE A 45 -11.13 3.60 0.14
C PHE A 45 -10.46 4.50 1.18
N SER A 46 -10.00 3.89 2.26
CA SER A 46 -9.14 4.50 3.27
C SER A 46 -8.00 3.55 3.59
N PHE A 47 -6.94 4.08 4.18
CA PHE A 47 -5.82 3.28 4.67
C PHE A 47 -5.29 3.89 5.97
N SER A 48 -4.73 3.03 6.80
CA SER A 48 -4.05 3.46 8.01
C SER A 48 -2.64 3.95 7.70
N ASN A 49 -1.97 4.54 8.69
CA ASN A 49 -0.51 4.63 8.67
C ASN A 49 0.13 3.24 8.61
N ILE A 50 1.44 3.16 8.39
CA ILE A 50 2.20 1.92 8.53
C ILE A 50 2.57 1.74 10.02
N TRP A 51 2.34 0.55 10.60
CA TRP A 51 2.63 0.27 12.02
C TRP A 51 3.33 -1.09 12.23
N PRO A 52 4.10 -1.29 13.32
CA PRO A 52 4.32 -0.38 14.44
C PRO A 52 5.05 0.90 14.02
N VAL A 53 4.67 2.03 14.63
CA VAL A 53 5.29 3.33 14.35
C VAL A 53 6.71 3.33 14.90
N GLY A 54 7.66 3.71 14.05
CA GLY A 54 9.08 3.71 14.35
C GLY A 54 9.87 3.56 13.04
N ASP A 55 11.16 3.90 13.09
CA ASP A 55 12.04 3.77 11.93
C ASP A 55 11.94 2.36 11.32
N PHE A 56 12.20 2.29 10.03
CA PHE A 56 12.22 1.05 9.27
C PHE A 56 13.59 0.40 9.41
N LYS A 57 13.59 -0.89 9.66
CA LYS A 57 14.74 -1.77 9.76
C LYS A 57 14.54 -2.96 8.84
N GLU A 58 15.56 -3.27 8.08
CA GLU A 58 15.56 -4.42 7.19
C GLU A 58 15.13 -5.70 7.94
N GLY A 59 14.23 -6.47 7.35
CA GLY A 59 13.72 -7.70 7.95
C GLY A 59 12.63 -7.52 9.02
N GLU A 60 12.27 -6.28 9.40
CA GLU A 60 11.19 -6.07 10.36
C GLU A 60 9.81 -6.08 9.71
N LYS A 61 8.85 -6.69 10.42
CA LYS A 61 7.45 -6.72 9.96
C LYS A 61 6.75 -5.40 10.29
N LYS A 62 6.21 -4.77 9.26
CA LYS A 62 5.29 -3.63 9.34
C LYS A 62 3.93 -4.04 8.77
N ASN A 63 2.91 -3.27 9.07
CA ASN A 63 1.54 -3.56 8.72
C ASN A 63 0.90 -2.35 8.05
N LEU A 64 0.00 -2.63 7.10
CA LEU A 64 -0.83 -1.65 6.42
C LEU A 64 -2.27 -2.17 6.30
N ILE A 65 -3.26 -1.40 6.77
CA ILE A 65 -4.68 -1.70 6.57
C ILE A 65 -5.17 -0.81 5.44
N ILE A 66 -5.84 -1.44 4.49
CA ILE A 66 -6.58 -0.78 3.42
C ILE A 66 -8.01 -1.28 3.52
N SER A 67 -8.96 -0.36 3.47
CA SER A 67 -10.40 -0.64 3.60
C SER A 67 -11.19 0.10 2.55
N SER A 68 -12.31 -0.49 2.11
CA SER A 68 -13.20 0.07 1.10
C SER A 68 -14.61 -0.50 1.32
N PRO A 69 -15.68 0.28 1.08
CA PRO A 69 -17.03 -0.24 1.01
C PRO A 69 -17.31 -1.05 -0.27
N ILE A 70 -16.42 -1.00 -1.26
CA ILE A 70 -16.49 -1.77 -2.52
C ILE A 70 -15.56 -2.97 -2.38
N LEU A 71 -16.14 -4.16 -2.23
CA LEU A 71 -15.39 -5.41 -2.06
C LEU A 71 -14.50 -5.71 -3.27
N GLN A 72 -15.04 -5.55 -4.48
CA GLN A 72 -14.33 -5.82 -5.74
C GLN A 72 -13.07 -4.95 -5.89
N LEU A 73 -13.06 -3.75 -5.30
CA LEU A 73 -11.86 -2.90 -5.29
C LEU A 73 -10.76 -3.51 -4.42
N ILE A 74 -11.11 -4.08 -3.26
CA ILE A 74 -10.15 -4.75 -2.38
C ILE A 74 -9.62 -6.03 -3.03
N GLU A 75 -10.49 -6.80 -3.69
CA GLU A 75 -10.12 -8.00 -4.43
C GLU A 75 -9.15 -7.65 -5.56
N ALA A 76 -9.50 -6.70 -6.42
CA ALA A 76 -8.64 -6.24 -7.52
C ALA A 76 -7.31 -5.67 -7.01
N LEU A 77 -7.32 -4.93 -5.91
CA LEU A 77 -6.09 -4.43 -5.29
C LEU A 77 -5.20 -5.58 -4.83
N PHE A 78 -5.75 -6.56 -4.12
CA PHE A 78 -4.98 -7.69 -3.59
C PHE A 78 -4.42 -8.60 -4.70
N GLU A 79 -5.22 -8.86 -5.75
CA GLU A 79 -4.81 -9.70 -6.89
C GLU A 79 -3.71 -9.07 -7.75
N ASN A 80 -3.64 -7.73 -7.80
CA ASN A 80 -2.68 -7.01 -8.63
C ASN A 80 -1.50 -6.43 -7.82
N LEU A 81 -1.49 -6.57 -6.49
CA LEU A 81 -0.40 -6.07 -5.66
C LEU A 81 0.85 -6.93 -5.90
N PRO A 82 1.97 -6.34 -6.34
CA PRO A 82 3.19 -7.11 -6.59
C PRO A 82 3.82 -7.60 -5.29
N GLU A 83 4.58 -8.69 -5.36
CA GLU A 83 5.36 -9.21 -4.24
C GLU A 83 6.39 -8.19 -3.73
N THR A 84 6.96 -7.38 -4.62
CA THR A 84 7.86 -6.28 -4.27
C THR A 84 7.35 -4.96 -4.83
N PHE A 85 7.44 -3.89 -4.05
CA PHE A 85 6.99 -2.56 -4.45
C PHE A 85 7.81 -1.47 -3.78
N LYS A 86 7.66 -0.23 -4.26
CA LYS A 86 8.32 0.94 -3.67
C LYS A 86 7.32 1.87 -3.00
N LEU A 87 7.71 2.39 -1.85
CA LEU A 87 7.10 3.56 -1.23
C LEU A 87 8.14 4.68 -1.21
N GLY A 88 7.98 5.65 -2.12
CA GLY A 88 9.01 6.64 -2.39
C GLY A 88 10.21 6.00 -3.10
N THR A 89 11.39 6.11 -2.50
CA THR A 89 12.63 5.48 -2.99
C THR A 89 12.92 4.12 -2.36
N HIS A 90 12.15 3.75 -1.33
CA HIS A 90 12.42 2.58 -0.49
C HIS A 90 11.61 1.38 -0.96
N GLU A 91 12.27 0.22 -1.01
CA GLU A 91 11.69 -1.04 -1.46
C GLU A 91 11.13 -1.85 -0.28
N PHE A 92 10.00 -2.50 -0.53
CA PHE A 92 9.27 -3.30 0.43
C PHE A 92 8.86 -4.62 -0.23
N GLU A 93 8.87 -5.68 0.55
CA GLU A 93 8.33 -6.99 0.19
C GLU A 93 6.99 -7.20 0.88
N LEU A 94 6.01 -7.69 0.14
CA LEU A 94 4.74 -8.16 0.68
C LEU A 94 4.95 -9.53 1.32
N LYS A 95 4.60 -9.67 2.59
CA LYS A 95 4.50 -10.96 3.26
C LYS A 95 3.03 -11.35 3.32
N LEU A 96 2.69 -12.46 2.66
CA LEU A 96 1.35 -13.02 2.78
C LEU A 96 1.16 -13.49 4.22
N PRO A 97 0.02 -13.18 4.86
CA PRO A 97 -0.28 -13.76 6.17
C PRO A 97 -0.30 -15.28 6.05
N ALA A 98 0.47 -15.95 6.91
CA ALA A 98 0.57 -17.40 6.99
C ALA A 98 -0.76 -18.07 7.37
#